data_AF-A0A329RPT2-F1
#
_entry.id   AF-A0A329RPT2-F1
#
_cell.length_a   1.000
_cell.length_b   1.000
_cell.length_c   1.000
_cell.angle_alpha   90.00
_cell.angle_beta   90.00
_cell.angle_gamma   90.00
#
_symmetry.space_group_name_H-M   'P 1'
#
loop_
_entity.id
_entity.type
_entity.pdbx_description
1 polymer ?
#
loop_
_entity_poly.entity_id
_entity_poly.type
_entity_poly.pdbx_seq_one_letter_code
_entity_poly.pdbx_strand_id
1 'polypeptide(L)'
;MGVSRVVSTAVREEPVPPTQAVDQLAPAPLIILDWDDTLLPNTHLAKLGFFSEEEAFEVPDDCVPVLEELAQEVENFLNACLKVGTCCIVTNGLTGWVERSCQRFLPNVVPLLEQMTIISARSNFESVYPDRPIEWKIAVYRDLFAKRGFMQEPPVETHGVYVQQQERVPQQVIALGDSQIDRCAIQYVARRTPNTQLKSIKLLDNPSMTQLQKQLNLLGVFLLQLSGHDEALDLELSNEMLQ
;
A
#
# COMPACT_ATOMS: atom_id res chain seq x y z
N MET A 1 -10.57 63.96 -58.27
CA MET A 1 -10.80 63.47 -56.90
C MET A 1 -10.93 61.96 -56.95
N GLY A 2 -9.86 61.23 -56.63
CA GLY A 2 -9.79 59.77 -56.70
C GLY A 2 -9.28 59.25 -55.36
N VAL A 3 -10.05 58.34 -54.76
CA VAL A 3 -9.94 57.86 -53.39
C VAL A 3 -8.78 56.86 -53.29
N SER A 4 -7.86 57.10 -52.35
CA SER A 4 -6.75 56.19 -52.02
C SER A 4 -7.25 55.08 -51.10
N ARG A 5 -7.08 53.81 -51.51
CA ARG A 5 -7.38 52.63 -50.68
C ARG A 5 -6.09 52.18 -49.99
N VAL A 6 -6.08 52.31 -48.66
CA VAL A 6 -5.06 51.72 -47.78
C VAL A 6 -5.35 50.23 -47.66
N VAL A 7 -4.40 49.38 -48.04
CA VAL A 7 -4.47 47.93 -47.80
C VAL A 7 -3.82 47.65 -46.46
N SER A 8 -4.64 47.24 -45.49
CA SER A 8 -4.23 46.78 -44.17
C SER A 8 -3.52 45.43 -44.29
N THR A 9 -2.25 45.36 -43.91
CA THR A 9 -1.52 44.10 -43.69
C THR A 9 -2.01 43.46 -42.39
N ALA A 10 -2.94 42.51 -42.50
CA ALA A 10 -3.27 41.62 -41.39
C ALA A 10 -2.13 40.60 -41.23
N VAL A 11 -1.44 40.64 -40.09
CA VAL A 11 -0.51 39.59 -39.67
C VAL A 11 -1.36 38.35 -39.38
N ARG A 12 -1.14 37.27 -40.13
CA ARG A 12 -1.71 35.97 -39.83
C ARG A 12 -0.93 35.38 -38.66
N GLU A 13 -1.54 35.30 -37.49
CA GLU A 13 -1.04 34.44 -36.41
C GLU A 13 -1.22 32.99 -36.85
N GLU A 14 -0.12 32.24 -36.95
CA GLU A 14 -0.18 30.80 -37.15
C GLU A 14 -0.60 30.09 -35.87
N PRO A 15 -1.41 29.03 -35.96
CA PRO A 15 -1.82 28.27 -34.78
C PRO A 15 -0.60 27.58 -34.16
N VAL A 16 -0.38 27.87 -32.87
CA VAL A 16 0.59 27.18 -32.02
C VAL A 16 0.27 25.68 -32.08
N PRO A 17 1.24 24.80 -32.40
CA PRO A 17 0.99 23.36 -32.43
C PRO A 17 0.56 22.90 -31.03
N PRO A 18 -0.28 21.86 -30.92
CA PRO A 18 -0.67 21.34 -29.62
C PRO A 18 0.60 20.91 -28.89
N THR A 19 0.91 21.62 -27.79
CA THR A 19 1.89 21.21 -26.81
C THR A 19 1.56 19.77 -26.48
N GLN A 20 2.45 18.84 -26.82
CA GLN A 20 2.34 17.45 -26.39
C GLN A 20 2.08 17.51 -24.88
N ALA A 21 0.90 17.07 -24.47
CA ALA A 21 0.62 16.83 -23.07
C ALA A 21 1.73 15.90 -22.62
N VAL A 22 2.65 16.42 -21.82
CA VAL A 22 3.58 15.58 -21.08
C VAL A 22 2.65 14.71 -20.25
N ASP A 23 2.52 13.43 -20.59
CA ASP A 23 1.83 12.46 -19.74
C ASP A 23 2.46 12.63 -18.36
N GLN A 24 1.75 13.32 -17.46
CA GLN A 24 2.12 13.33 -16.07
C GLN A 24 1.81 11.92 -15.60
N LEU A 25 2.80 11.03 -15.74
CA LEU A 25 2.73 9.68 -15.25
C LEU A 25 2.22 9.78 -13.81
N ALA A 26 1.03 9.23 -13.55
CA ALA A 26 0.41 9.30 -12.24
C ALA A 26 1.44 8.86 -11.18
N PRO A 27 1.50 9.52 -10.02
CA PRO A 27 2.47 9.16 -9.00
C PRO A 27 2.30 7.69 -8.62
N ALA A 28 3.41 6.97 -8.55
CA ALA A 28 3.41 5.55 -8.22
C ALA A 28 2.65 5.32 -6.89
N PRO A 29 1.81 4.28 -6.80
CA PRO A 29 1.00 4.03 -5.61
C PRO A 29 1.85 3.79 -4.36
N LEU A 30 1.29 4.17 -3.21
CA LEU A 30 1.75 3.68 -1.92
C LEU A 30 1.09 2.31 -1.65
N ILE A 31 1.91 1.27 -1.53
CA ILE A 31 1.46 -0.07 -1.18
C ILE A 31 1.74 -0.30 0.30
N ILE A 32 0.69 -0.54 1.08
CA ILE A 32 0.74 -0.82 2.51
C ILE A 32 0.42 -2.30 2.71
N LEU A 33 1.34 -3.02 3.35
CA LEU A 33 1.27 -4.44 3.61
C LEU A 33 1.23 -4.64 5.12
N ASP A 34 0.26 -5.40 5.63
CA ASP A 34 0.43 -6.02 6.93
C ASP A 34 1.41 -7.22 6.85
N TRP A 35 1.89 -7.71 8.00
CA TRP A 35 2.86 -8.79 8.07
C TRP A 35 2.25 -10.10 8.57
N ASP A 36 1.65 -10.08 9.76
CA ASP A 36 1.17 -11.26 10.46
C ASP A 36 -0.12 -11.77 9.82
N ASP A 37 -0.15 -13.04 9.45
CA ASP A 37 -1.20 -13.70 8.67
C ASP A 37 -1.49 -13.07 7.28
N THR A 38 -0.71 -12.07 6.88
CA THR A 38 -0.76 -11.40 5.57
C THR A 38 0.40 -11.79 4.65
N LEU A 39 1.62 -11.89 5.19
CA LEU A 39 2.85 -12.31 4.48
C LEU A 39 3.53 -13.48 5.19
N LEU A 40 3.49 -13.47 6.53
CA LEU A 40 3.93 -14.57 7.38
C LEU A 40 2.69 -15.25 7.98
N PRO A 41 2.52 -16.58 7.90
CA PRO A 41 1.33 -17.27 8.42
C PRO A 41 1.46 -17.48 9.94
N ASN A 42 1.56 -16.38 10.69
CA ASN A 42 1.91 -16.36 12.10
C ASN A 42 0.97 -17.22 12.96
N THR A 43 -0.35 -17.14 12.74
CA THR A 43 -1.31 -17.97 13.47
C THR A 43 -1.18 -19.45 13.08
N HIS A 44 -0.81 -19.76 11.84
CA HIS A 44 -0.55 -21.14 11.45
C HIS A 44 0.73 -21.68 12.12
N LEU A 45 1.80 -20.89 12.16
CA LEU A 45 3.03 -21.25 12.86
C LEU A 45 2.77 -21.49 14.35
N ALA A 46 1.93 -20.66 14.98
CA ALA A 46 1.52 -20.87 16.37
C ALA A 46 0.78 -22.20 16.58
N LYS A 47 -0.06 -22.63 15.62
CA LYS A 47 -0.71 -23.96 15.66
C LYS A 47 0.30 -25.12 15.53
N LEU A 48 1.43 -24.89 14.88
CA LEU A 48 2.53 -25.86 14.78
C LEU A 48 3.43 -25.86 16.03
N GLY A 49 3.25 -24.91 16.97
CA GLY A 49 4.00 -24.83 18.22
C GLY A 49 4.93 -23.62 18.36
N PHE A 50 4.86 -22.64 17.45
CA PHE A 50 5.66 -21.43 17.55
C PHE A 50 4.96 -20.36 18.42
N PHE A 51 5.23 -20.35 19.72
CA PHE A 51 4.60 -19.41 20.66
C PHE A 51 5.47 -18.19 21.00
N SER A 52 6.79 -18.33 20.93
CA SER A 52 7.75 -17.29 21.32
C SER A 52 9.04 -17.41 20.52
N GLU A 53 9.71 -16.28 20.28
CA GLU A 53 11.06 -16.22 19.69
C GLU A 53 12.13 -16.80 20.63
N GLU A 54 11.86 -16.83 21.94
CA GLU A 54 12.79 -17.32 22.97
C GLU A 54 12.78 -18.85 23.10
N GLU A 55 11.73 -19.51 22.61
CA GLU A 55 11.58 -20.95 22.70
C GLU A 55 12.15 -21.63 21.45
N ALA A 56 12.78 -22.80 21.67
CA ALA A 56 13.23 -23.64 20.56
C ALA A 56 11.99 -24.12 19.79
N PHE A 57 11.98 -23.82 18.50
CA PHE A 57 10.92 -24.24 17.59
C PHE A 57 11.53 -24.61 16.25
N GLU A 58 11.20 -25.81 15.78
CA GLU A 58 11.54 -26.32 14.47
C GLU A 58 10.25 -26.56 13.70
N VAL A 59 10.25 -26.17 12.43
CA VAL A 59 9.12 -26.42 11.54
C VAL A 59 9.04 -27.93 11.32
N PRO A 60 7.87 -28.58 11.50
CA PRO A 60 7.71 -30.00 11.25
C PRO A 60 8.17 -30.39 9.84
N ASP A 61 8.85 -31.53 9.70
CA ASP A 61 9.47 -31.97 8.43
C ASP A 61 8.49 -32.00 7.24
N ASP A 62 7.21 -32.32 7.49
CA ASP A 62 6.15 -32.35 6.49
C ASP A 62 5.67 -30.95 6.08
N CYS A 63 5.90 -29.94 6.91
CA CYS A 63 5.56 -28.54 6.65
C CYS A 63 6.70 -27.78 5.96
N VAL A 64 7.95 -28.25 6.02
CA VAL A 64 9.12 -27.58 5.43
C VAL A 64 8.93 -27.29 3.94
N PRO A 65 8.54 -28.25 3.07
CA PRO A 65 8.36 -27.96 1.65
C PRO A 65 7.25 -26.92 1.39
N VAL A 66 6.18 -26.95 2.18
CA VAL A 66 5.07 -25.99 2.06
C VAL A 66 5.51 -24.59 2.46
N LEU A 67 6.36 -24.47 3.48
CA LEU A 67 6.94 -23.19 3.88
C LEU A 67 7.91 -22.65 2.82
N GLU A 68 8.72 -23.50 2.20
CA GLU A 68 9.61 -23.10 1.10
C GLU A 68 8.84 -22.59 -0.12
N GLU A 69 7.76 -23.28 -0.51
CA GLU A 69 6.88 -22.82 -1.59
C GLU A 69 6.23 -21.47 -1.26
N LEU A 70 5.74 -21.32 -0.02
CA LEU A 70 5.21 -20.05 0.45
C LEU A 70 6.28 -18.95 0.41
N ALA A 71 7.50 -19.23 0.85
CA ALA A 71 8.60 -18.27 0.85
C ALA A 71 8.91 -17.77 -0.58
N GLN A 72 8.89 -18.67 -1.57
CA GLN A 72 9.05 -18.29 -2.97
C GLN A 72 7.89 -17.42 -3.47
N GLU A 73 6.66 -17.72 -3.07
CA GLU A 73 5.48 -16.95 -3.46
C GLU A 73 5.47 -15.56 -2.83
N VAL A 74 5.85 -15.43 -1.55
CA VAL A 74 6.00 -14.13 -0.88
C VAL A 74 7.05 -13.29 -1.61
N GLU A 75 8.19 -13.86 -1.97
CA GLU A 75 9.22 -13.17 -2.74
C GLU A 75 8.70 -12.68 -4.11
N ASN A 76 7.98 -13.54 -4.84
CA ASN A 76 7.38 -13.19 -6.13
C ASN A 76 6.37 -12.03 -5.99
N PHE A 77 5.50 -12.13 -5.00
CA PHE A 77 4.48 -11.14 -4.70
C PHE A 77 5.10 -9.78 -4.33
N LEU A 78 6.07 -9.77 -3.42
CA LEU A 78 6.74 -8.54 -2.98
C LEU A 78 7.54 -7.89 -4.12
N ASN A 79 8.20 -8.69 -4.98
CA ASN A 79 8.83 -8.18 -6.19
C ASN A 79 7.80 -7.53 -7.15
N ALA A 80 6.59 -8.08 -7.26
CA ALA A 80 5.52 -7.45 -8.04
C ALA A 80 5.10 -6.12 -7.40
N CYS A 81 4.96 -6.05 -6.08
CA CYS A 81 4.67 -4.79 -5.38
C CYS A 81 5.74 -3.72 -5.61
N LEU A 82 7.01 -4.07 -5.47
CA LEU A 82 8.14 -3.14 -5.66
C LEU A 82 8.22 -2.61 -7.10
N LYS A 83 7.79 -3.38 -8.10
CA LYS A 83 7.70 -2.93 -9.50
C LYS A 83 6.54 -1.93 -9.73
N VAL A 84 5.49 -2.02 -8.93
CA VAL A 84 4.27 -1.23 -9.08
C VAL A 84 4.34 0.09 -8.31
N GLY A 85 4.88 0.08 -7.09
CA GLY A 85 4.83 1.24 -6.21
C GLY A 85 5.79 1.21 -5.04
N THR A 86 5.73 2.26 -4.22
CA THR A 86 6.54 2.28 -2.99
C THR A 86 5.87 1.43 -1.93
N CYS A 87 6.62 0.48 -1.35
CA CYS A 87 6.08 -0.48 -0.39
C CYS A 87 6.40 -0.07 1.06
N CYS A 88 5.41 -0.26 1.94
CA CYS A 88 5.53 -0.07 3.38
C CYS A 88 4.89 -1.26 4.10
N ILE A 89 5.61 -1.86 5.04
CA ILE A 89 5.07 -2.86 5.96
C ILE A 89 4.64 -2.15 7.24
N VAL A 90 3.40 -2.37 7.67
CA VAL A 90 2.87 -1.83 8.94
C VAL A 90 2.29 -2.98 9.75
N THR A 91 2.94 -3.33 10.86
CA THR A 91 2.55 -4.46 11.73
C THR A 91 2.20 -4.00 13.14
N ASN A 92 1.33 -4.76 13.82
CA ASN A 92 1.12 -4.63 15.27
C ASN A 92 2.10 -5.50 16.10
N GLY A 93 3.01 -6.24 15.46
CA GLY A 93 4.18 -6.84 16.10
C GLY A 93 5.15 -5.78 16.61
N LEU A 94 6.04 -6.17 17.52
CA LEU A 94 7.06 -5.26 18.09
C LEU A 94 8.14 -4.92 17.07
N THR A 95 8.84 -3.80 17.25
CA THR A 95 9.99 -3.43 16.41
C THR A 95 11.01 -4.57 16.30
N GLY A 96 11.47 -4.84 15.07
CA GLY A 96 12.38 -5.92 14.74
C GLY A 96 11.71 -7.28 14.52
N TRP A 97 10.40 -7.42 14.79
CA TRP A 97 9.66 -8.67 14.58
C TRP A 97 9.66 -9.12 13.12
N VAL A 98 9.38 -8.18 12.20
CA VAL A 98 9.33 -8.47 10.76
C VAL A 98 10.66 -9.04 10.28
N GLU A 99 11.75 -8.40 10.65
CA GLU A 99 13.09 -8.77 10.22
C GLU A 99 13.52 -10.13 10.78
N ARG A 100 13.31 -10.36 12.09
CA ARG A 100 13.67 -11.63 12.74
C ARG A 100 12.82 -12.80 12.26
N SER A 101 11.51 -12.60 12.15
CA SER A 101 10.60 -13.63 11.64
C SER A 101 10.84 -13.93 10.16
N CYS A 102 11.13 -12.91 9.34
CA CYS A 102 11.54 -13.07 7.95
C CYS A 102 12.84 -13.89 7.84
N GLN A 103 13.88 -13.53 8.61
CA GLN A 103 15.13 -14.28 8.60
C GLN A 103 14.94 -15.76 8.96
N ARG A 104 13.99 -16.05 9.86
CA ARG A 104 13.72 -17.41 10.33
C ARG A 104 12.87 -18.24 9.36
N PHE A 105 11.84 -17.65 8.77
CA PHE A 105 10.82 -18.40 8.03
C PHE A 105 10.77 -18.11 6.53
N LEU A 106 11.27 -16.95 6.10
CA LEU A 106 11.22 -16.46 4.72
C LEU A 106 12.59 -15.87 4.30
N PRO A 107 13.70 -16.62 4.41
CA PRO A 107 15.05 -16.05 4.29
C PRO A 107 15.36 -15.42 2.92
N ASN A 108 14.71 -15.90 1.85
CA ASN A 108 14.80 -15.32 0.50
C ASN A 108 14.15 -13.92 0.39
N VAL A 109 13.26 -13.56 1.32
CA VAL A 109 12.57 -12.26 1.34
C VAL A 109 13.41 -11.18 2.05
N VAL A 110 14.39 -11.56 2.87
CA VAL A 110 15.22 -10.61 3.65
C VAL A 110 15.81 -9.49 2.78
N PRO A 111 16.40 -9.74 1.59
CA PRO A 111 16.95 -8.67 0.74
C PRO A 111 15.89 -7.68 0.22
N LEU A 112 14.63 -8.10 0.12
CA LEU A 112 13.54 -7.22 -0.32
C LEU A 112 13.09 -6.26 0.77
N LEU A 113 13.24 -6.64 2.04
CA LEU A 113 12.88 -5.78 3.17
C LEU A 113 13.67 -4.47 3.20
N GLU A 114 14.92 -4.47 2.70
CA GLU A 114 15.77 -3.27 2.61
C GLU A 114 15.21 -2.21 1.64
N GLN A 115 14.33 -2.62 0.73
CA GLN A 115 13.69 -1.73 -0.25
C GLN A 115 12.35 -1.17 0.26
N MET A 116 11.94 -1.54 1.48
CA MET A 116 10.66 -1.19 2.06
C MET A 116 10.82 -0.38 3.34
N THR A 117 9.81 0.43 3.65
CA THR A 117 9.70 1.01 4.99
C THR A 117 8.99 0.02 5.91
N ILE A 118 9.59 -0.34 7.04
CA ILE A 118 8.97 -1.22 8.04
C ILE A 118 8.60 -0.39 9.27
N ILE A 119 7.35 -0.49 9.72
CA ILE A 119 6.84 0.26 10.87
C ILE A 119 6.11 -0.68 11.81
N SER A 120 6.59 -0.77 13.05
CA SER A 120 5.82 -1.32 14.16
C SER A 120 4.85 -0.25 14.68
N ALA A 121 3.57 -0.43 14.40
CA ALA A 121 2.52 0.43 14.93
C ALA A 121 2.46 0.31 16.45
N ARG A 122 2.54 -0.92 16.97
CA ARG A 122 2.52 -1.20 18.41
C ARG A 122 3.65 -0.50 19.14
N SER A 123 4.90 -0.71 18.75
CA SER A 123 6.04 -0.11 19.46
C SER A 123 6.02 1.42 19.41
N ASN A 124 5.46 2.01 18.36
CA ASN A 124 5.36 3.47 18.25
C ASN A 124 4.22 4.07 19.07
N PHE A 125 3.11 3.34 19.29
CA PHE A 125 1.86 3.95 19.78
C PHE A 125 1.17 3.23 20.94
N GLU A 126 1.64 2.07 21.40
CA GLU A 126 1.07 1.34 22.54
C GLU A 126 1.10 2.16 23.83
N SER A 127 2.17 2.93 24.07
CA SER A 127 2.27 3.80 25.24
C SER A 127 1.23 4.94 25.25
N VAL A 128 0.78 5.37 24.07
CA VAL A 128 -0.21 6.45 23.90
C VAL A 128 -1.63 5.90 23.88
N TYR A 129 -1.82 4.71 23.27
CA TYR A 129 -3.11 4.05 23.16
C TYR A 129 -3.04 2.61 23.72
N PRO A 130 -2.94 2.40 25.03
CA PRO A 130 -2.83 1.07 25.62
C PRO A 130 -4.00 0.16 25.21
N ASP A 131 -3.69 -1.10 24.87
CA ASP A 131 -4.66 -2.13 24.49
C ASP A 131 -5.60 -1.76 23.34
N ARG A 132 -5.17 -0.85 22.45
CA ARG A 132 -5.95 -0.35 21.31
C ARG A 132 -5.20 -0.54 19.99
N PRO A 133 -5.06 -1.80 19.50
CA PRO A 133 -4.28 -2.12 18.30
C PRO A 133 -4.75 -1.40 17.03
N ILE A 134 -6.03 -1.06 16.91
CA ILE A 134 -6.55 -0.27 15.79
C ILE A 134 -6.04 1.19 15.82
N GLU A 135 -5.95 1.79 17.00
CA GLU A 135 -5.48 3.18 17.15
C GLU A 135 -4.00 3.30 16.79
N TRP A 136 -3.20 2.26 17.04
CA TRP A 136 -1.80 2.20 16.64
C TRP A 136 -1.66 2.32 15.12
N LYS A 137 -2.41 1.51 14.37
CA LYS A 137 -2.38 1.55 12.91
C LYS A 137 -2.97 2.84 12.35
N ILE A 138 -4.06 3.36 12.93
CA ILE A 138 -4.61 4.67 12.57
C ILE A 138 -3.54 5.77 12.71
N ALA A 139 -2.78 5.78 13.81
CA ALA A 139 -1.74 6.76 14.04
C ALA A 139 -0.59 6.64 13.01
N VAL A 140 -0.12 5.42 12.73
CA VAL A 140 0.89 5.18 11.68
C VAL A 140 0.41 5.66 10.31
N TYR A 141 -0.82 5.33 9.92
CA TYR A 141 -1.36 5.70 8.61
C TYR A 141 -1.52 7.21 8.46
N ARG A 142 -1.94 7.92 9.52
CA ARG A 142 -1.97 9.39 9.53
C ARG A 142 -0.58 9.99 9.32
N ASP A 143 0.43 9.48 10.02
CA ASP A 143 1.81 9.94 9.88
C ASP A 143 2.37 9.65 8.49
N LEU A 144 2.10 8.47 7.93
CA LEU A 144 2.50 8.10 6.57
C LEU A 144 1.88 9.03 5.53
N PHE A 145 0.57 9.29 5.63
CA PHE A 145 -0.15 10.15 4.70
C PHE A 145 0.34 11.60 4.80
N ALA A 146 0.56 12.11 6.02
CA ALA A 146 1.14 13.43 6.23
C ALA A 146 2.54 13.54 5.60
N LYS A 147 3.44 12.60 5.88
CA LYS A 147 4.82 12.59 5.34
C LYS A 147 4.87 12.50 3.82
N ARG A 148 3.88 11.87 3.21
CA ARG A 148 3.74 11.75 1.74
C ARG A 148 3.01 12.93 1.10
N GLY A 149 2.59 13.93 1.89
CA GLY A 149 1.91 15.12 1.39
C GLY A 149 0.46 14.90 0.98
N PHE A 150 -0.18 13.84 1.49
CA PHE A 150 -1.61 13.58 1.29
C PHE A 150 -2.47 14.57 2.08
N MET A 151 -1.95 15.04 3.22
CA MET A 151 -2.63 16.03 4.05
C MET A 151 -2.34 17.44 3.52
N GLN A 152 -3.40 18.20 3.22
CA GLN A 152 -3.27 19.62 2.91
C GLN A 152 -3.02 20.41 4.19
N GLU A 153 -2.12 21.39 4.15
CA GLU A 153 -2.25 22.54 5.04
C GLU A 153 -3.51 23.31 4.60
N PRO A 154 -4.35 23.79 5.54
CA PRO A 154 -5.49 24.62 5.18
C PRO A 154 -4.99 25.82 4.37
N PRO A 155 -5.70 26.23 3.31
CA PRO A 155 -5.29 27.38 2.53
C PRO A 155 -5.18 28.59 3.45
N VAL A 156 -3.99 29.21 3.48
CA VAL A 156 -3.79 30.48 4.17
C VAL A 156 -4.65 31.49 3.42
N GLU A 157 -5.64 32.09 4.10
CA GLU A 157 -6.48 33.15 3.55
C GLU A 157 -5.63 34.41 3.32
N THR A 158 -4.84 34.42 2.24
CA THR A 158 -4.20 35.64 1.74
C THR A 158 -5.22 36.42 0.91
N HIS A 159 -5.99 37.26 1.60
CA HIS A 159 -6.64 38.47 1.07
C HIS A 159 -6.98 38.48 -0.43
N GLY A 160 -8.04 37.76 -0.83
CA GLY A 160 -8.80 38.07 -2.05
C GLY A 160 -8.28 37.50 -3.38
N VAL A 161 -7.29 36.61 -3.38
CA VAL A 161 -6.93 35.84 -4.59
C VAL A 161 -7.45 34.42 -4.45
N TYR A 162 -8.54 34.10 -5.16
CA TYR A 162 -8.96 32.72 -5.37
C TYR A 162 -7.90 32.02 -6.24
N VAL A 163 -6.92 31.39 -5.60
CA VAL A 163 -6.06 30.43 -6.30
C VAL A 163 -6.96 29.27 -6.68
N GLN A 164 -7.22 29.08 -7.98
CA GLN A 164 -7.85 27.85 -8.47
C GLN A 164 -7.06 26.68 -7.88
N GLN A 165 -7.70 25.88 -7.03
CA GLN A 165 -7.11 24.60 -6.61
C GLN A 165 -6.85 23.83 -7.88
N GLN A 166 -5.59 23.72 -8.31
CA GLN A 166 -5.21 22.78 -9.34
C GLN A 166 -5.75 21.43 -8.91
N GLU A 167 -6.59 20.81 -9.75
CA GLU A 167 -7.07 19.46 -9.55
C GLU A 167 -5.84 18.56 -9.39
N ARG A 168 -5.50 18.23 -8.14
CA ARG A 168 -4.38 17.34 -7.88
C ARG A 168 -4.82 15.95 -8.31
N VAL A 169 -3.94 15.25 -9.02
CA VAL A 169 -4.14 13.85 -9.36
C VAL A 169 -4.36 13.06 -8.05
N PRO A 170 -5.40 12.21 -7.96
CA PRO A 170 -5.62 11.37 -6.79
C PRO A 170 -4.38 10.56 -6.44
N GLN A 171 -4.00 10.58 -5.17
CA GLN A 171 -2.90 9.77 -4.67
C GLN A 171 -3.42 8.38 -4.34
N GLN A 172 -2.86 7.37 -5.01
CA GLN A 172 -3.31 6.00 -4.89
C GLN A 172 -2.67 5.29 -3.71
N VAL A 173 -3.49 4.59 -2.94
CA VAL A 173 -3.07 3.73 -1.82
C VAL A 173 -3.65 2.34 -2.05
N ILE A 174 -2.80 1.33 -2.08
CA ILE A 174 -3.19 -0.08 -2.12
C ILE A 174 -2.86 -0.66 -0.74
N ALA A 175 -3.86 -1.10 0.02
CA ALA A 175 -3.68 -1.62 1.36
C ALA A 175 -4.14 -3.08 1.45
N LEU A 176 -3.25 -3.94 1.92
CA LEU A 176 -3.44 -5.39 1.98
C LEU A 176 -3.21 -5.86 3.42
N GLY A 177 -4.19 -6.55 3.99
CA GLY A 177 -4.09 -7.11 5.33
C GLY A 177 -5.11 -8.20 5.59
N ASP A 178 -4.80 -9.10 6.50
CA ASP A 178 -5.63 -10.25 6.84
C ASP A 178 -6.72 -9.90 7.87
N SER A 179 -6.65 -8.77 8.58
CA SER A 179 -7.54 -8.50 9.71
C SER A 179 -8.53 -7.37 9.45
N GLN A 180 -9.65 -7.38 10.18
CA GLN A 180 -10.57 -6.22 10.17
C GLN A 180 -9.94 -4.97 10.78
N ILE A 181 -8.93 -5.12 11.66
CA ILE A 181 -8.20 -3.98 12.22
C ILE A 181 -7.51 -3.21 11.09
N ASP A 182 -6.85 -3.90 10.17
CA ASP A 182 -6.14 -3.31 9.03
C ASP A 182 -7.08 -2.53 8.14
N ARG A 183 -8.14 -3.21 7.68
CA ARG A 183 -9.17 -2.65 6.81
C ARG A 183 -9.83 -1.44 7.45
N CYS A 184 -10.30 -1.54 8.70
CA CYS A 184 -10.97 -0.43 9.37
C CYS A 184 -10.02 0.76 9.61
N ALA A 185 -8.79 0.51 10.03
CA ALA A 185 -7.82 1.58 10.30
C ALA A 185 -7.47 2.37 9.02
N ILE A 186 -7.18 1.69 7.91
CA ILE A 186 -6.82 2.40 6.66
C ILE A 186 -8.01 3.13 6.07
N GLN A 187 -9.21 2.53 6.09
CA GLN A 187 -10.43 3.20 5.66
C GLN A 187 -10.74 4.44 6.49
N TYR A 188 -10.54 4.37 7.81
CA TYR A 188 -10.78 5.49 8.71
C TYR A 188 -9.94 6.70 8.32
N VAL A 189 -8.65 6.49 8.01
CA VAL A 189 -7.71 7.54 7.62
C VAL A 189 -7.96 8.03 6.20
N ALA A 190 -8.14 7.12 5.23
CA ALA A 190 -8.35 7.49 3.84
C ALA A 190 -9.64 8.30 3.62
N ARG A 191 -10.75 7.94 4.29
CA ARG A 191 -12.01 8.71 4.23
C ARG A 191 -11.88 10.14 4.77
N ARG A 192 -10.86 10.42 5.57
CA ARG A 192 -10.57 11.73 6.17
C ARG A 192 -9.41 12.45 5.49
N THR A 193 -8.88 11.88 4.42
CA THR A 193 -7.76 12.45 3.67
C THR A 193 -8.21 12.74 2.24
N PRO A 194 -8.50 14.01 1.91
CA PRO A 194 -8.93 14.39 0.57
C PRO A 194 -7.95 13.91 -0.50
N ASN A 195 -8.46 13.68 -1.71
CA ASN A 195 -7.63 13.29 -2.86
C ASN A 195 -6.88 11.94 -2.68
N THR A 196 -7.41 11.03 -1.85
CA THR A 196 -6.89 9.66 -1.68
C THR A 196 -7.76 8.66 -2.43
N GLN A 197 -7.18 7.89 -3.34
CA GLN A 197 -7.83 6.75 -3.99
C GLN A 197 -7.38 5.46 -3.28
N LEU A 198 -8.19 5.00 -2.32
CA LEU A 198 -7.90 3.78 -1.56
C LEU A 198 -8.42 2.53 -2.28
N LYS A 199 -7.55 1.54 -2.40
CA LYS A 199 -7.88 0.16 -2.79
C LYS A 199 -7.51 -0.75 -1.62
N SER A 200 -8.49 -1.06 -0.79
CA SER A 200 -8.35 -1.94 0.37
C SER A 200 -8.72 -3.35 -0.02
N ILE A 201 -7.84 -4.31 0.25
CA ILE A 201 -8.12 -5.73 0.06
C ILE A 201 -7.89 -6.44 1.39
N LYS A 202 -8.95 -7.01 1.92
CA LYS A 202 -8.94 -7.87 3.09
C LYS A 202 -8.69 -9.32 2.65
N LEU A 203 -7.59 -9.90 3.11
CA LEU A 203 -7.21 -11.29 2.85
C LEU A 203 -7.95 -12.23 3.82
N LEU A 204 -7.77 -13.55 3.73
CA LEU A 204 -8.40 -14.48 4.67
C LEU A 204 -7.81 -14.33 6.08
N ASP A 205 -8.67 -14.40 7.11
CA ASP A 205 -8.20 -14.42 8.51
C ASP A 205 -7.47 -15.75 8.80
N ASN A 206 -6.31 -15.69 9.46
CA ASN A 206 -5.55 -16.85 9.94
C ASN A 206 -5.32 -17.95 8.88
N PRO A 207 -4.82 -17.62 7.68
CA PRO A 207 -4.72 -18.56 6.57
C PRO A 207 -3.74 -19.70 6.88
N SER A 208 -3.94 -20.85 6.27
CA SER A 208 -2.88 -21.84 6.14
C SER A 208 -1.76 -21.37 5.22
N MET A 209 -0.57 -22.00 5.30
CA MET A 209 0.53 -21.70 4.37
C MET A 209 0.07 -21.82 2.91
N THR A 210 -0.71 -22.85 2.57
CA THR A 210 -1.27 -23.05 1.23
C THR A 210 -2.33 -22.01 0.85
N GLN A 211 -3.21 -21.62 1.77
CA GLN A 211 -4.18 -20.54 1.52
C GLN A 211 -3.45 -19.21 1.27
N LEU A 212 -2.42 -18.94 2.07
CA LEU A 212 -1.59 -17.75 1.96
C LEU A 212 -0.85 -17.71 0.61
N GLN A 213 -0.25 -18.82 0.19
CA GLN A 213 0.36 -18.96 -1.14
C GLN A 213 -0.64 -18.64 -2.26
N LYS A 214 -1.83 -19.27 -2.22
CA LYS A 214 -2.87 -19.07 -3.25
C LYS A 214 -3.35 -17.62 -3.33
N GLN A 215 -3.60 -16.97 -2.18
CA GLN A 215 -4.05 -15.58 -2.19
C GLN A 215 -2.96 -14.61 -2.65
N LEU A 216 -1.69 -14.82 -2.27
CA LEU A 216 -0.58 -13.99 -2.73
C LEU A 216 -0.33 -14.15 -4.23
N ASN A 217 -0.45 -15.38 -4.75
CA ASN A 217 -0.37 -15.63 -6.18
C ASN A 217 -1.46 -14.89 -6.96
N LEU A 218 -2.71 -15.03 -6.51
CA LEU A 218 -3.85 -14.31 -7.08
C LEU A 218 -3.59 -12.80 -7.10
N LEU A 219 -3.21 -12.23 -5.96
CA LEU A 219 -2.95 -10.79 -5.84
C LEU A 219 -1.77 -10.35 -6.71
N GLY A 220 -0.70 -11.14 -6.80
CA GLY A 220 0.46 -10.87 -7.63
C GLY A 220 0.10 -10.76 -9.12
N VAL A 221 -0.75 -11.67 -9.61
CA VAL A 221 -1.25 -11.63 -11.00
C VAL A 221 -2.10 -10.39 -11.27
N PHE A 222 -2.94 -10.00 -10.31
CA PHE A 222 -3.86 -8.88 -10.47
C PHE A 222 -3.26 -7.52 -10.09
N LEU A 223 -2.06 -7.46 -9.51
CA LEU A 223 -1.54 -6.23 -8.89
C LEU A 223 -1.39 -5.07 -9.88
N LEU A 224 -0.93 -5.36 -11.11
CA LEU A 224 -0.80 -4.32 -12.14
C LEU A 224 -2.18 -3.78 -12.57
N GLN A 225 -3.15 -4.67 -12.76
CA GLN A 225 -4.53 -4.29 -13.09
C GLN A 225 -5.17 -3.52 -11.94
N LEU A 226 -4.94 -3.96 -10.71
CA LEU A 226 -5.38 -3.27 -9.50
C LEU A 226 -4.80 -1.86 -9.47
N SER A 227 -3.50 -1.67 -9.76
CA SER A 227 -2.88 -0.34 -9.78
C SER A 227 -3.45 0.56 -10.88
N GLY A 228 -3.78 0.01 -12.06
CA GLY A 228 -4.37 0.75 -13.18
C GLY A 228 -5.87 1.02 -13.06
N HIS A 229 -6.55 0.56 -12.01
CA HIS A 229 -7.99 0.79 -11.83
C HIS A 229 -8.27 2.22 -11.35
N ASP A 230 -9.19 2.94 -11.99
CA ASP A 230 -9.36 4.39 -11.72
C ASP A 230 -10.32 4.71 -10.57
N GLU A 231 -10.82 3.69 -9.87
CA GLU A 231 -11.73 3.86 -8.74
C GLU A 231 -11.14 3.32 -7.43
N ALA A 232 -11.69 3.83 -6.33
CA ALA A 232 -11.48 3.25 -5.01
C ALA A 232 -12.13 1.86 -4.94
N LEU A 233 -11.50 0.94 -4.22
CA LEU A 233 -11.96 -0.43 -4.07
C LEU A 233 -11.93 -0.84 -2.59
N ASP A 234 -12.90 -1.65 -2.20
CA ASP A 234 -12.95 -2.29 -0.89
C ASP A 234 -13.40 -3.74 -1.10
N LEU A 235 -12.43 -4.65 -1.13
CA LEU A 235 -12.61 -6.05 -1.47
C LEU A 235 -12.26 -6.93 -0.28
N GLU A 236 -12.94 -8.07 -0.19
CA GLU A 236 -12.71 -9.09 0.84
C GLU A 236 -12.61 -10.44 0.14
N LEU A 237 -11.47 -11.12 0.30
CA LEU A 237 -11.24 -12.43 -0.26
C LEU A 237 -12.06 -13.46 0.51
N SER A 238 -12.71 -14.36 -0.22
CA SER A 238 -13.41 -15.50 0.36
C SER A 238 -12.72 -16.80 -0.04
N ASN A 239 -12.99 -17.88 0.70
CA ASN A 239 -12.39 -19.19 0.42
C ASN A 239 -12.77 -19.73 -0.96
N GLU A 240 -13.97 -19.38 -1.47
CA GLU A 240 -14.43 -19.81 -2.80
C GLU A 240 -13.56 -19.23 -3.93
N MET A 241 -12.90 -18.09 -3.70
CA MET A 241 -12.02 -17.45 -4.67
C MET A 241 -10.66 -18.14 -4.79
N LEU A 242 -10.32 -19.05 -3.87
CA LEU A 242 -9.04 -19.78 -3.84
C LEU A 242 -9.17 -21.26 -4.26
N GLN A 243 -10.36 -21.66 -4.74
CA GLN A 243 -10.65 -23.03 -5.19
C GLN A 243 -10.09 -23.34 -6.57
#